data_AF-A0A4P8XGG6-F1
#
_entry.id   AF-A0A4P8XGG6-F1
#
_cell.length_a   1.000
_cell.length_b   1.000
_cell.length_c   1.000
_cell.angle_alpha   90.00
_cell.angle_beta   90.00
_cell.angle_gamma   90.00
#
_symmetry.space_group_name_H-M   'P 1'
#
loop_
_entity.id
_entity.type
_entity.pdbx_description
1 polymer ?
#
loop_
_entity_poly.entity_id
_entity_poly.type
_entity_poly.pdbx_seq_one_letter_code
_entity_poly.pdbx_strand_id
1 'polypeptide(L)'
;MKIRFGKKLVSGIMVLSLFFSLPFVSAGASPQVPDKAEQHADEHSKRNEERFVVYPKPGDATKESDTFAVTVEQNGVKAASFVNLSEPPLFDKNDPKSGNGKDGAEIYRESGTTQHWTTFSLSGTAQVEVRRLDCVPFESVRVLPSRYGIEAQIGDDGSTVTFPIKPKQKVFLEINGQLIDRMFVFADPLEDPKLVPNSKRGNVFVAKAGDRPLDGLKKNDKVLYFGPGEYNIEEYGPVNTGTTQTDRTGSNKAWVVPSHIEQIYIAGGAIVYGGFFIQHDGVTVNGRGILSGEPLLYHQLNLLEFQAGSKGGYVEGITLADAVHYALRSWDAHYDGANFKVLANWRYNNDGINLTEDSTVEDVYLSGNDDTVKLYFGGATLKNAVIGQMVNGGVFQFGWGFRDVADIHVSNIDIVFVDGRNSQSNLGIINYRPRASNQENREYVIENITFDSIRADGPAIKLIALGLPENQVFRNITIRNSYIHSWPFEQFKNFIKGSTDSSTSGLGRVENIVLDHVQVGDTYLTKDNYLNVGNFETLPPSFVPEVKFIAE
;
A
#
# COMPACT_ATOMS: atom_id res chain seq x y z
N MET A 1 55.76 0.12 27.60
CA MET A 1 56.89 -0.47 26.85
C MET A 1 56.84 0.10 25.43
N LYS A 2 57.67 1.11 25.15
CA LYS A 2 57.77 1.84 23.86
C LYS A 2 59.17 1.60 23.32
N ILE A 3 59.30 1.21 22.06
CA ILE A 3 60.60 1.20 21.36
C ILE A 3 60.43 1.86 19.99
N ARG A 4 61.20 2.93 19.78
CA ARG A 4 61.50 3.62 18.51
C ARG A 4 62.80 3.06 17.95
N PHE A 5 62.94 3.01 16.63
CA PHE A 5 64.14 3.28 15.80
C PHE A 5 63.65 3.37 14.34
N GLY A 6 64.13 4.14 13.37
CA GLY A 6 65.25 5.07 13.22
C GLY A 6 65.48 5.22 11.69
N LYS A 7 65.58 6.45 11.19
CA LYS A 7 65.82 6.80 9.76
C LYS A 7 67.23 6.42 9.28
N LYS A 8 67.42 6.22 7.97
CA LYS A 8 68.58 6.73 7.22
C LYS A 8 68.28 6.91 5.72
N LEU A 9 68.83 8.00 5.18
CA LEU A 9 68.77 8.55 3.82
C LEU A 9 70.12 8.27 3.11
N VAL A 10 70.29 8.85 1.89
CA VAL A 10 71.54 9.13 1.11
C VAL A 10 71.70 8.18 -0.09
N SER A 11 72.05 8.56 -1.33
CA SER A 11 72.15 9.81 -2.13
C SER A 11 72.74 9.46 -3.53
N GLY A 12 72.67 10.36 -4.53
CA GLY A 12 73.68 10.49 -5.61
C GLY A 12 73.14 10.34 -7.04
N ILE A 13 72.83 11.41 -7.79
CA ILE A 13 73.70 12.35 -8.54
C ILE A 13 74.34 11.70 -9.79
N MET A 14 74.03 12.17 -11.02
CA MET A 14 74.91 13.08 -11.80
C MET A 14 74.28 13.50 -13.16
N VAL A 15 74.57 14.74 -13.51
CA VAL A 15 74.15 15.54 -14.68
C VAL A 15 75.25 15.50 -15.74
N LEU A 16 74.94 15.64 -17.04
CA LEU A 16 75.75 16.45 -17.94
C LEU A 16 74.97 16.97 -19.17
N SER A 17 75.26 18.22 -19.50
CA SER A 17 74.59 19.15 -20.41
C SER A 17 75.42 19.39 -21.68
N LEU A 18 74.85 20.05 -22.71
CA LEU A 18 75.45 21.08 -23.61
C LEU A 18 74.64 21.13 -24.94
N PHE A 19 74.44 22.21 -25.70
CA PHE A 19 74.34 23.68 -25.55
C PHE A 19 74.00 24.25 -26.97
N PHE A 20 73.78 25.58 -27.07
CA PHE A 20 73.60 26.47 -28.24
C PHE A 20 72.15 26.73 -28.70
N SER A 21 71.67 27.95 -28.98
CA SER A 21 72.12 29.35 -28.73
C SER A 21 70.93 30.29 -29.01
N LEU A 22 70.76 31.36 -28.23
CA LEU A 22 69.80 32.48 -28.42
C LEU A 22 70.43 33.63 -29.24
N PRO A 23 69.60 34.53 -29.83
CA PRO A 23 69.40 35.86 -29.21
C PRO A 23 67.90 36.28 -29.19
N PHE A 24 67.33 36.69 -28.06
CA PHE A 24 67.33 38.03 -27.44
C PHE A 24 66.38 39.06 -28.09
N VAL A 25 65.33 39.45 -27.33
CA VAL A 25 64.96 40.80 -26.81
C VAL A 25 63.46 40.75 -26.47
N SER A 26 63.10 40.58 -25.19
CA SER A 26 62.70 41.61 -24.18
C SER A 26 61.27 42.16 -24.39
N ALA A 27 60.42 42.36 -23.40
CA ALA A 27 60.42 42.14 -21.95
C ALA A 27 58.98 42.39 -21.48
N GLY A 28 58.51 41.74 -20.40
CA GLY A 28 57.26 42.16 -19.77
C GLY A 28 56.53 41.13 -18.91
N ALA A 29 57.06 40.90 -17.70
CA ALA A 29 56.33 40.65 -16.45
C ALA A 29 55.29 39.50 -16.32
N SER A 30 55.75 38.48 -15.57
CA SER A 30 55.09 37.63 -14.56
C SER A 30 53.92 36.68 -14.93
N PRO A 31 54.00 35.38 -14.56
CA PRO A 31 52.96 34.39 -14.84
C PRO A 31 51.82 34.48 -13.82
N GLN A 32 50.61 34.73 -14.31
CA GLN A 32 49.39 34.35 -13.60
C GLN A 32 49.06 32.88 -13.93
N VAL A 33 48.72 32.15 -12.87
CA VAL A 33 48.17 30.80 -12.85
C VAL A 33 47.02 30.69 -13.87
N PRO A 34 47.01 29.72 -14.80
CA PRO A 34 45.85 29.51 -15.64
C PRO A 34 44.77 28.79 -14.83
N ASP A 35 43.63 29.47 -14.69
CA ASP A 35 42.36 28.89 -14.29
C ASP A 35 42.08 27.63 -15.13
N LYS A 36 41.91 26.50 -14.45
CA LYS A 36 41.30 25.30 -15.02
C LYS A 36 39.80 25.55 -15.17
N ALA A 37 39.43 26.14 -16.29
CA ALA A 37 38.10 26.01 -16.87
C ALA A 37 38.27 25.60 -18.33
N GLU A 38 37.37 24.78 -18.83
CA GLU A 38 37.34 24.24 -20.21
C GLU A 38 38.30 23.08 -20.51
N GLN A 39 38.04 21.94 -19.88
CA GLN A 39 38.10 20.62 -20.52
C GLN A 39 37.50 19.61 -19.56
N HIS A 40 36.20 19.35 -19.72
CA HIS A 40 35.47 18.10 -19.43
C HIS A 40 33.98 18.38 -19.72
N ALA A 41 33.70 18.78 -20.97
CA ALA A 41 32.37 18.82 -21.53
C ALA A 41 32.37 17.88 -22.73
N ASP A 42 32.58 16.58 -22.48
CA ASP A 42 32.13 15.50 -23.37
C ASP A 42 32.33 14.13 -22.69
N GLU A 43 31.34 13.73 -21.88
CA GLU A 43 31.06 12.30 -21.60
C GLU A 43 29.62 12.05 -21.09
N HIS A 44 28.71 13.01 -21.31
CA HIS A 44 27.31 12.87 -20.93
C HIS A 44 26.36 13.13 -22.11
N SER A 45 26.59 12.41 -23.21
CA SER A 45 25.52 12.12 -24.15
C SER A 45 25.30 10.60 -24.21
N LYS A 46 24.05 10.19 -23.97
CA LYS A 46 23.48 8.82 -23.92
C LYS A 46 23.65 8.04 -22.60
N ARG A 47 22.76 8.30 -21.63
CA ARG A 47 22.20 7.24 -20.77
C ARG A 47 20.69 7.36 -20.71
N ASN A 48 20.05 6.85 -21.75
CA ASN A 48 18.69 6.31 -21.70
C ASN A 48 18.79 4.86 -21.18
N GLU A 49 19.48 4.65 -20.06
CA GLU A 49 19.76 3.32 -19.51
C GLU A 49 18.71 3.01 -18.46
N GLU A 50 18.06 1.86 -18.61
CA GLU A 50 17.18 1.34 -17.57
C GLU A 50 17.97 1.27 -16.26
N ARG A 51 17.40 1.87 -15.21
CA ARG A 51 18.04 2.00 -13.91
C ARG A 51 17.07 1.64 -12.81
N PHE A 52 17.62 1.17 -11.69
CA PHE A 52 16.88 0.93 -10.46
C PHE A 52 17.46 1.69 -9.28
N VAL A 53 16.67 1.82 -8.22
CA VAL A 53 17.01 2.45 -6.95
C VAL A 53 16.53 1.53 -5.83
N VAL A 54 17.47 1.04 -5.01
CA VAL A 54 17.16 0.39 -3.74
C VAL A 54 17.28 1.40 -2.60
N TYR A 55 16.56 1.15 -1.51
CA TYR A 55 16.53 2.04 -0.36
C TYR A 55 17.29 1.44 0.83
N PRO A 56 17.99 2.28 1.62
CA PRO A 56 18.68 1.80 2.82
C PRO A 56 17.67 1.41 3.91
N LYS A 57 18.16 0.65 4.90
CA LYS A 57 17.47 0.47 6.18
C LYS A 57 17.21 1.84 6.83
N PRO A 58 15.99 2.16 7.28
CA PRO A 58 15.67 3.48 7.84
C PRO A 58 16.44 3.84 9.11
N GLY A 59 16.66 2.88 10.01
CA GLY A 59 17.47 3.06 11.21
C GLY A 59 17.58 1.77 12.01
N ASP A 60 18.17 1.87 13.21
CA ASP A 60 18.50 0.71 14.04
C ASP A 60 17.28 0.05 14.68
N ALA A 61 16.20 0.80 14.94
CA ALA A 61 14.97 0.28 15.54
C ALA A 61 14.07 -0.43 14.51
N THR A 62 14.23 -0.13 13.22
CA THR A 62 13.44 -0.71 12.14
C THR A 62 13.74 -2.20 12.02
N LYS A 63 12.69 -3.01 12.13
CA LYS A 63 12.77 -4.47 11.97
C LYS A 63 13.14 -4.86 10.56
N GLU A 64 14.05 -5.82 10.47
CA GLU A 64 14.54 -6.40 9.23
C GLU A 64 14.18 -7.88 9.19
N SER A 65 13.82 -8.39 8.01
CA SER A 65 13.55 -9.82 7.85
C SER A 65 14.81 -10.64 8.14
N ASP A 66 14.67 -11.57 9.08
CA ASP A 66 15.61 -12.66 9.34
C ASP A 66 15.27 -13.93 8.53
N THR A 67 14.18 -13.88 7.77
CA THR A 67 13.64 -15.01 6.99
C THR A 67 14.01 -14.88 5.52
N PHE A 68 14.04 -13.66 4.97
CA PHE A 68 14.27 -13.40 3.55
C PHE A 68 15.32 -12.31 3.33
N ALA A 69 16.17 -12.53 2.32
CA ALA A 69 16.98 -11.48 1.71
C ALA A 69 16.56 -11.28 0.24
N VAL A 70 16.60 -10.04 -0.25
CA VAL A 70 16.29 -9.73 -1.66
C VAL A 70 17.45 -9.04 -2.36
N THR A 71 17.78 -9.52 -3.56
CA THR A 71 18.69 -8.86 -4.49
C THR A 71 17.95 -8.47 -5.77
N VAL A 72 18.20 -7.26 -6.26
CA VAL A 72 17.67 -6.76 -7.53
C VAL A 72 18.82 -6.64 -8.52
N GLU A 73 18.61 -7.16 -9.72
CA GLU A 73 19.55 -7.09 -10.83
C GLU A 73 18.91 -6.45 -12.06
N GLN A 74 19.58 -5.45 -12.63
CA GLN A 74 19.22 -4.88 -13.93
C GLN A 74 20.49 -4.46 -14.66
N ASN A 75 20.60 -4.80 -15.95
CA ASN A 75 21.75 -4.47 -16.78
C ASN A 75 23.10 -4.90 -16.18
N GLY A 76 23.14 -6.07 -15.53
CA GLY A 76 24.33 -6.62 -14.87
C GLY A 76 24.73 -5.92 -13.56
N VAL A 77 23.99 -4.91 -13.12
CA VAL A 77 24.18 -4.25 -11.82
C VAL A 77 23.28 -4.93 -10.80
N LYS A 78 23.87 -5.41 -9.70
CA LYS A 78 23.19 -6.04 -8.56
C LYS A 78 23.23 -5.14 -7.33
N ALA A 79 22.13 -5.06 -6.60
CA ALA A 79 22.14 -4.50 -5.25
C ALA A 79 21.16 -5.24 -4.32
N ALA A 80 21.54 -5.33 -3.05
CA ALA A 80 20.63 -5.80 -2.01
C ALA A 80 19.52 -4.76 -1.78
N SER A 81 18.28 -5.23 -1.64
CA SER A 81 17.14 -4.40 -1.29
C SER A 81 16.70 -4.74 0.12
N PHE A 82 16.58 -3.73 0.98
CA PHE A 82 16.19 -3.92 2.38
C PHE A 82 14.81 -4.59 2.47
N VAL A 83 14.68 -5.59 3.35
CA VAL A 83 13.44 -6.34 3.56
C VAL A 83 12.90 -6.00 4.94
N ASN A 84 11.80 -5.26 4.98
CA ASN A 84 11.09 -4.94 6.21
C ASN A 84 10.44 -6.20 6.78
N LEU A 85 10.26 -6.22 8.09
CA LEU A 85 9.51 -7.24 8.82
C LEU A 85 8.43 -6.57 9.67
N SER A 86 7.20 -7.06 9.55
CA SER A 86 6.12 -6.77 10.48
C SER A 86 5.54 -8.07 11.04
N GLU A 87 5.18 -7.99 12.32
CA GLU A 87 4.62 -9.08 13.10
C GLU A 87 3.34 -8.58 13.77
N PRO A 88 2.35 -9.47 14.02
CA PRO A 88 1.15 -9.09 14.73
C PRO A 88 1.52 -8.55 16.14
N PRO A 89 1.05 -7.35 16.50
CA PRO A 89 1.44 -6.72 17.76
C PRO A 89 0.95 -7.55 18.95
N LEU A 90 1.67 -7.48 20.07
CA LEU A 90 1.25 -8.13 21.30
C LEU A 90 -0.11 -7.57 21.77
N PHE A 91 -0.92 -8.43 22.38
CA PHE A 91 -2.18 -8.00 22.97
C PHE A 91 -1.92 -7.23 24.27
N ASP A 92 -2.34 -5.97 24.33
CA ASP A 92 -2.30 -5.19 25.57
C ASP A 92 -3.68 -5.18 26.24
N LYS A 93 -3.78 -5.94 27.34
CA LYS A 93 -4.99 -6.00 28.18
C LYS A 93 -5.30 -4.70 28.92
N ASN A 94 -4.33 -3.80 29.04
CA ASN A 94 -4.49 -2.49 29.68
C ASN A 94 -4.83 -1.41 28.66
N ASP A 95 -4.82 -1.72 27.37
CA ASP A 95 -5.29 -0.81 26.34
C ASP A 95 -6.77 -0.47 26.64
N PRO A 96 -7.12 0.81 26.83
CA PRO A 96 -8.47 1.22 27.21
C PRO A 96 -9.53 0.83 26.17
N LYS A 97 -9.12 0.44 24.96
CA LYS A 97 -9.99 0.07 23.85
C LYS A 97 -10.00 -1.42 23.53
N SER A 98 -9.20 -2.24 24.22
CA SER A 98 -9.20 -3.70 24.09
C SER A 98 -10.28 -4.40 24.94
N GLY A 99 -11.32 -3.66 25.36
CA GLY A 99 -12.28 -4.03 26.41
C GLY A 99 -13.07 -5.34 26.25
N ASN A 100 -12.98 -6.01 25.11
CA ASN A 100 -13.56 -7.34 24.88
C ASN A 100 -12.53 -8.49 24.96
N GLY A 101 -11.28 -8.19 25.34
CA GLY A 101 -10.19 -9.17 25.38
C GLY A 101 -9.72 -9.62 24.00
N LYS A 102 -10.08 -8.88 22.94
CA LYS A 102 -9.75 -9.19 21.54
C LYS A 102 -9.37 -7.93 20.76
N ASP A 103 -8.37 -8.06 19.90
CA ASP A 103 -7.92 -7.02 18.95
C ASP A 103 -7.93 -7.51 17.49
N GLY A 104 -8.26 -8.78 17.22
CA GLY A 104 -8.37 -9.34 15.87
C GLY A 104 -7.06 -9.85 15.28
N ALA A 105 -5.95 -9.68 15.99
CA ALA A 105 -4.64 -10.20 15.60
C ALA A 105 -4.32 -11.56 16.24
N GLU A 106 -5.24 -12.14 17.02
CA GLU A 106 -5.02 -13.41 17.75
C GLU A 106 -4.65 -14.54 16.81
N ILE A 107 -5.40 -14.68 15.71
CA ILE A 107 -5.19 -15.75 14.74
C ILE A 107 -3.80 -15.71 14.12
N TYR A 108 -3.26 -14.52 13.87
CA TYR A 108 -1.92 -14.35 13.30
C TYR A 108 -0.82 -14.58 14.33
N ARG A 109 -1.05 -14.18 15.60
CA ARG A 109 -0.14 -14.49 16.71
C ARG A 109 -0.06 -16.00 16.94
N GLU A 110 -1.21 -16.68 16.92
CA GLU A 110 -1.31 -18.13 17.14
C GLU A 110 -0.70 -18.93 15.99
N SER A 111 -0.87 -18.48 14.73
CA SER A 111 -0.27 -19.13 13.56
C SER A 111 1.21 -18.78 13.36
N GLY A 112 1.73 -17.77 14.05
CA GLY A 112 3.07 -17.24 13.80
C GLY A 112 3.20 -16.54 12.45
N THR A 113 2.11 -15.98 11.92
CA THR A 113 2.13 -15.29 10.62
C THR A 113 2.91 -13.98 10.71
N THR A 114 3.80 -13.77 9.75
CA THR A 114 4.61 -12.57 9.57
C THR A 114 4.36 -11.96 8.18
N GLN A 115 4.65 -10.67 8.04
CA GLN A 115 4.67 -10.00 6.74
C GLN A 115 6.04 -9.39 6.50
N HIS A 116 6.64 -9.76 5.38
CA HIS A 116 7.91 -9.26 4.91
C HIS A 116 7.68 -8.53 3.59
N TRP A 117 8.33 -7.39 3.41
CA TRP A 117 8.25 -6.70 2.13
C TRP A 117 9.52 -5.92 1.81
N THR A 118 9.80 -5.83 0.53
CA THR A 118 10.81 -4.91 0.00
C THR A 118 10.20 -3.95 -1.01
N THR A 119 10.80 -2.78 -1.13
CA THR A 119 10.42 -1.78 -2.12
C THR A 119 11.67 -1.23 -2.77
N PHE A 120 11.64 -1.14 -4.10
CA PHE A 120 12.66 -0.51 -4.91
C PHE A 120 11.99 0.11 -6.13
N SER A 121 12.63 1.10 -6.74
CA SER A 121 12.12 1.73 -7.95
C SER A 121 12.90 1.32 -9.19
N LEU A 122 12.26 1.21 -10.34
CA LEU A 122 12.90 0.88 -11.63
C LEU A 122 12.21 1.56 -12.82
N SER A 123 12.94 1.67 -13.94
CA SER A 123 12.41 2.19 -15.21
C SER A 123 12.12 1.13 -16.28
N GLY A 124 12.60 -0.11 -16.11
CA GLY A 124 12.47 -1.22 -17.06
C GLY A 124 12.56 -2.56 -16.33
N THR A 125 12.48 -3.70 -17.02
CA THR A 125 12.46 -5.01 -16.36
C THR A 125 13.73 -5.27 -15.54
N ALA A 126 13.57 -5.77 -14.31
CA ALA A 126 14.65 -6.22 -13.44
C ALA A 126 14.45 -7.70 -13.08
N GLN A 127 15.54 -8.41 -12.79
CA GLN A 127 15.49 -9.73 -12.15
C GLN A 127 15.52 -9.55 -10.63
N VAL A 128 14.64 -10.26 -9.94
CA VAL A 128 14.60 -10.33 -8.48
C VAL A 128 15.07 -11.71 -8.05
N GLU A 129 15.95 -11.76 -7.05
CA GLU A 129 16.31 -12.98 -6.32
C GLU A 129 15.84 -12.83 -4.88
N VAL A 130 14.99 -13.74 -4.41
CA VAL A 130 14.60 -13.86 -3.00
C VAL A 130 15.29 -15.09 -2.43
N ARG A 131 16.03 -14.95 -1.33
CA ARG A 131 16.75 -16.02 -0.63
C ARG A 131 16.12 -16.28 0.73
N ARG A 132 15.92 -17.55 1.11
CA ARG A 132 15.60 -17.96 2.49
C ARG A 132 16.86 -17.94 3.36
N LEU A 133 16.77 -17.30 4.51
CA LEU A 133 17.85 -17.16 5.49
C LEU A 133 17.73 -18.16 6.65
N ASP A 134 16.55 -18.71 6.84
CA ASP A 134 16.18 -19.63 7.93
C ASP A 134 16.36 -21.12 7.58
N CYS A 135 16.93 -21.39 6.40
CA CYS A 135 17.19 -22.73 5.87
C CYS A 135 15.95 -23.60 5.58
N VAL A 136 14.74 -23.02 5.52
CA VAL A 136 13.56 -23.71 4.98
C VAL A 136 13.56 -23.55 3.45
N PRO A 137 13.54 -24.64 2.68
CA PRO A 137 13.63 -24.56 1.22
C PRO A 137 12.32 -24.09 0.57
N PHE A 138 12.45 -23.42 -0.57
CA PHE A 138 11.39 -23.29 -1.55
C PHE A 138 11.16 -24.64 -2.23
N GLU A 139 9.99 -25.25 -2.01
CA GLU A 139 9.52 -26.45 -2.71
C GLU A 139 8.59 -26.09 -3.87
N SER A 140 7.80 -25.02 -3.70
CA SER A 140 6.98 -24.42 -4.74
C SER A 140 6.80 -22.92 -4.50
N VAL A 141 6.73 -22.14 -5.58
CA VAL A 141 6.47 -20.70 -5.50
C VAL A 141 5.52 -20.30 -6.63
N ARG A 142 4.42 -19.61 -6.27
CA ARG A 142 3.62 -18.84 -7.24
C ARG A 142 3.86 -17.36 -7.00
N VAL A 143 4.18 -16.63 -8.07
CA VAL A 143 4.24 -15.16 -8.03
C VAL A 143 2.87 -14.62 -8.41
N LEU A 144 2.18 -14.08 -7.42
CA LEU A 144 0.83 -13.54 -7.57
C LEU A 144 0.88 -12.00 -7.64
N PRO A 145 -0.02 -11.36 -8.39
CA PRO A 145 -1.14 -11.96 -9.10
C PRO A 145 -0.76 -12.69 -10.39
N SER A 146 -1.44 -13.80 -10.68
CA SER A 146 -1.12 -14.63 -11.85
C SER A 146 -1.40 -13.92 -13.18
N ARG A 147 -2.21 -12.86 -13.17
CA ARG A 147 -2.44 -11.96 -14.31
C ARG A 147 -1.13 -11.37 -14.87
N TYR A 148 -0.09 -11.21 -14.05
CA TYR A 148 1.20 -10.72 -14.54
C TYR A 148 1.98 -11.75 -15.37
N GLY A 149 1.60 -13.03 -15.34
CA GLY A 149 2.28 -14.08 -16.09
C GLY A 149 3.75 -14.25 -15.69
N ILE A 150 4.09 -14.00 -14.42
CA ILE A 150 5.46 -14.13 -13.91
C ILE A 150 5.70 -15.58 -13.52
N GLU A 151 6.68 -16.20 -14.17
CA GLU A 151 7.17 -17.53 -13.82
C GLU A 151 8.41 -17.40 -12.92
N ALA A 152 8.37 -18.08 -11.78
CA ALA A 152 9.47 -18.16 -10.84
C ALA A 152 10.33 -19.40 -11.08
N GLN A 153 11.64 -19.25 -10.88
CA GLN A 153 12.63 -20.33 -10.96
C GLN A 153 13.25 -20.54 -9.59
N ILE A 154 13.08 -21.74 -9.04
CA ILE A 154 13.69 -22.15 -7.76
C ILE A 154 15.11 -22.65 -8.05
N GLY A 155 16.09 -22.18 -7.28
CA GLY A 155 17.48 -22.62 -7.40
C GLY A 155 17.67 -24.08 -6.99
N ASP A 156 18.76 -24.71 -7.47
CA ASP A 156 19.01 -26.16 -7.31
C ASP A 156 18.99 -26.66 -5.86
N ASP A 157 19.40 -25.82 -4.90
CA ASP A 157 19.41 -26.14 -3.46
C ASP A 157 18.14 -25.70 -2.72
N GLY A 158 17.15 -25.17 -3.44
CA GLY A 158 15.89 -24.67 -2.88
C GLY A 158 16.04 -23.40 -2.04
N SER A 159 17.23 -22.80 -1.91
CA SER A 159 17.46 -21.65 -1.04
C SER A 159 17.03 -20.32 -1.65
N THR A 160 16.85 -20.28 -2.97
CA THR A 160 16.54 -19.06 -3.73
C THR A 160 15.40 -19.27 -4.69
N VAL A 161 14.68 -18.19 -4.96
CA VAL A 161 13.74 -18.08 -6.07
C VAL A 161 14.05 -16.82 -6.88
N THR A 162 14.01 -16.93 -8.19
CA THR A 162 14.27 -15.82 -9.12
C THR A 162 13.10 -15.60 -10.08
N PHE A 163 12.81 -14.35 -10.42
CA PHE A 163 11.76 -14.00 -11.37
C PHE A 163 11.94 -12.58 -11.95
N PRO A 164 11.44 -12.31 -13.17
CA PRO A 164 11.40 -10.96 -13.72
C PRO A 164 10.30 -10.11 -13.07
N ILE A 165 10.55 -8.81 -12.92
CA ILE A 165 9.56 -7.83 -12.48
C ILE A 165 9.68 -6.52 -13.26
N LYS A 166 8.55 -5.85 -13.50
CA LYS A 166 8.43 -4.58 -14.24
C LYS A 166 7.95 -3.46 -13.31
N PRO A 167 8.13 -2.18 -13.69
CA PRO A 167 7.61 -1.06 -12.91
C PRO A 167 6.10 -1.19 -12.69
N LYS A 168 5.63 -0.71 -11.53
CA LYS A 168 4.25 -0.75 -11.02
C LYS A 168 3.75 -2.12 -10.57
N GLN A 169 4.48 -3.21 -10.81
CA GLN A 169 4.07 -4.53 -10.35
C GLN A 169 4.27 -4.68 -8.84
N LYS A 170 3.21 -5.14 -8.18
CA LYS A 170 3.18 -5.44 -6.74
C LYS A 170 2.86 -6.91 -6.60
N VAL A 171 3.81 -7.70 -6.12
CA VAL A 171 3.67 -9.16 -6.10
C VAL A 171 3.73 -9.73 -4.70
N PHE A 172 2.97 -10.81 -4.52
CA PHE A 172 2.98 -11.67 -3.35
C PHE A 172 3.52 -13.03 -3.76
N LEU A 173 4.46 -13.57 -3.00
CA LEU A 173 4.97 -14.93 -3.21
C LEU A 173 4.16 -15.89 -2.34
N GLU A 174 3.33 -16.72 -2.97
CA GLU A 174 2.77 -17.88 -2.28
C GLU A 174 3.83 -18.98 -2.26
N ILE A 175 4.40 -19.22 -1.08
CA ILE A 175 5.53 -20.12 -0.87
C ILE A 175 5.02 -21.41 -0.26
N ASN A 176 5.34 -22.55 -0.89
CA ASN A 176 4.99 -23.88 -0.42
C ASN A 176 3.49 -24.07 -0.15
N GLY A 177 2.63 -23.30 -0.83
CA GLY A 177 1.17 -23.27 -0.61
C GLY A 177 0.73 -22.68 0.74
N GLN A 178 1.60 -21.92 1.40
CA GLN A 178 1.37 -21.36 2.75
C GLN A 178 1.23 -19.84 2.73
N LEU A 179 0.53 -19.31 3.74
CA LEU A 179 0.30 -17.87 3.95
C LEU A 179 0.91 -17.36 5.27
N ILE A 180 1.88 -18.10 5.85
CA ILE A 180 2.48 -17.75 7.15
C ILE A 180 3.63 -16.74 7.02
N ASP A 181 4.63 -17.01 6.18
CA ASP A 181 5.79 -16.15 5.95
C ASP A 181 5.52 -15.32 4.69
N ARG A 182 4.66 -14.31 4.79
CA ARG A 182 4.20 -13.58 3.60
C ARG A 182 5.30 -12.71 3.06
N MET A 183 5.73 -12.95 1.82
CA MET A 183 6.77 -12.15 1.17
C MET A 183 6.19 -11.33 0.02
N PHE A 184 6.30 -10.00 0.13
CA PHE A 184 5.88 -9.05 -0.89
C PHE A 184 7.08 -8.36 -1.56
N VAL A 185 6.96 -8.14 -2.87
CA VAL A 185 7.94 -7.37 -3.64
C VAL A 185 7.21 -6.25 -4.38
N PHE A 186 7.55 -5.00 -4.05
CA PHE A 186 6.97 -3.81 -4.65
C PHE A 186 7.98 -3.14 -5.59
N ALA A 187 7.78 -3.32 -6.89
CA ALA A 187 8.55 -2.70 -7.96
C ALA A 187 7.91 -1.37 -8.35
N ASP A 188 8.27 -0.30 -7.65
CA ASP A 188 7.74 1.03 -7.95
C ASP A 188 8.34 1.58 -9.27
N PRO A 189 7.61 2.42 -10.02
CA PRO A 189 8.27 3.26 -11.01
C PRO A 189 9.18 4.27 -10.31
N LEU A 190 10.26 4.67 -11.00
CA LEU A 190 11.05 5.83 -10.59
C LEU A 190 10.15 7.03 -10.30
N GLU A 191 10.44 7.76 -9.22
CA GLU A 191 9.69 8.96 -8.84
C GLU A 191 9.71 10.01 -9.96
N ASP A 192 8.57 10.67 -10.18
CA ASP A 192 8.51 11.86 -11.05
C ASP A 192 9.39 12.96 -10.41
N PRO A 193 10.44 13.44 -11.10
CA PRO A 193 11.28 14.52 -10.58
C PRO A 193 10.53 15.79 -10.16
N LYS A 194 9.30 16.01 -10.66
CA LYS A 194 8.44 17.14 -10.25
C LYS A 194 7.84 16.97 -8.85
N LEU A 195 7.63 15.72 -8.42
CA LEU A 195 7.09 15.39 -7.11
C LEU A 195 8.19 15.22 -6.05
N VAL A 196 9.46 15.16 -6.44
CA VAL A 196 10.60 15.09 -5.51
C VAL A 196 11.07 16.52 -5.16
N PRO A 197 10.85 17.00 -3.92
CA PRO A 197 11.26 18.34 -3.53
C PRO A 197 12.79 18.45 -3.40
N ASN A 198 13.34 19.62 -3.75
CA ASN A 198 14.74 19.93 -3.48
C ASN A 198 14.91 20.38 -2.02
N SER A 199 15.48 19.51 -1.19
CA SER A 199 15.69 19.72 0.25
C SER A 199 16.55 20.94 0.63
N LYS A 200 17.22 21.59 -0.34
CA LYS A 200 18.01 22.81 -0.13
C LYS A 200 17.20 24.11 -0.34
N ARG A 201 15.93 24.03 -0.78
CA ARG A 201 15.09 25.22 -0.98
C ARG A 201 14.62 25.79 0.36
N GLY A 202 14.54 27.13 0.44
CA GLY A 202 14.21 27.83 1.67
C GLY A 202 12.76 27.67 2.17
N ASN A 203 11.87 27.05 1.39
CA ASN A 203 10.50 26.70 1.77
C ASN A 203 10.33 25.20 2.08
N VAL A 204 11.44 24.45 2.21
CA VAL A 204 11.42 23.03 2.57
C VAL A 204 11.96 22.89 3.98
N PHE A 205 11.12 22.38 4.88
CA PHE A 205 11.54 21.97 6.20
C PHE A 205 12.05 20.52 6.15
N VAL A 206 13.33 20.33 6.46
CA VAL A 206 13.95 19.01 6.56
C VAL A 206 13.83 18.52 7.99
N ALA A 207 13.01 17.49 8.20
CA ALA A 207 12.84 16.84 9.49
C ALA A 207 14.16 16.23 9.98
N LYS A 208 14.38 16.22 11.29
CA LYS A 208 15.52 15.56 11.91
C LYS A 208 15.10 14.20 12.44
N ALA A 209 15.86 13.15 12.13
CA ALA A 209 15.58 11.81 12.66
C ALA A 209 15.54 11.80 14.21
N GLY A 210 14.68 10.96 14.78
CA GLY A 210 14.46 10.80 16.22
C GLY A 210 13.06 11.24 16.69
N ASP A 211 12.95 11.54 17.99
CA ASP A 211 11.67 11.74 18.70
C ASP A 211 11.02 13.11 18.52
N ARG A 212 11.81 14.11 18.09
CA ARG A 212 11.33 15.49 17.91
C ARG A 212 11.57 16.03 16.49
N PRO A 213 11.09 15.33 15.45
CA PRO A 213 11.50 15.59 14.08
C PRO A 213 10.96 16.90 13.50
N LEU A 214 9.93 17.48 14.12
CA LEU A 214 9.24 18.69 13.66
C LEU A 214 9.64 19.94 14.45
N ASP A 215 10.54 19.83 15.42
CA ASP A 215 11.06 20.97 16.17
C ASP A 215 11.71 21.99 15.23
N GLY A 216 11.15 23.19 15.22
CA GLY A 216 11.62 24.31 14.39
C GLY A 216 10.91 24.49 13.05
N LEU A 217 9.82 23.74 12.77
CA LEU A 217 8.94 23.98 11.64
C LEU A 217 8.39 25.42 11.67
N LYS A 218 8.51 26.15 10.56
CA LYS A 218 8.18 27.57 10.46
C LYS A 218 6.94 27.79 9.60
N LYS A 219 6.20 28.86 9.89
CA LYS A 219 4.99 29.26 9.16
C LYS A 219 5.14 29.47 7.64
N ASN A 220 6.37 29.64 7.14
CA ASN A 220 6.65 29.84 5.73
C ASN A 220 7.12 28.57 5.01
N ASP A 221 7.30 27.46 5.73
CA ASP A 221 7.64 26.18 5.13
C ASP A 221 6.43 25.67 4.35
N LYS A 222 6.65 25.14 3.15
CA LYS A 222 5.60 24.61 2.28
C LYS A 222 5.68 23.11 2.12
N VAL A 223 6.87 22.57 2.35
CA VAL A 223 7.16 21.15 2.20
C VAL A 223 7.74 20.63 3.49
N LEU A 224 7.19 19.54 4.00
CA LEU A 224 7.77 18.73 5.04
C LEU A 224 8.53 17.57 4.40
N TYR A 225 9.86 17.52 4.59
CA TYR A 225 10.75 16.54 4.00
C TYR A 225 11.32 15.59 5.06
N PHE A 226 10.98 14.31 4.96
CA PHE A 226 11.62 13.24 5.71
C PHE A 226 12.61 12.52 4.79
N GLY A 227 13.91 12.71 5.04
CA GLY A 227 14.98 11.96 4.35
C GLY A 227 15.11 10.54 4.90
N PRO A 228 16.03 9.71 4.39
CA PRO A 228 16.29 8.40 5.00
C PRO A 228 16.59 8.53 6.50
N GLY A 229 15.92 7.72 7.33
CA GLY A 229 15.91 7.88 8.78
C GLY A 229 14.64 7.39 9.46
N GLU A 230 14.67 7.35 10.79
CA GLU A 230 13.52 7.07 11.65
C GLU A 230 13.00 8.37 12.28
N TYR A 231 11.69 8.58 12.26
CA TYR A 231 11.06 9.80 12.77
C TYR A 231 9.84 9.42 13.60
N ASN A 232 9.76 9.88 14.84
CA ASN A 232 8.57 9.69 15.65
C ASN A 232 7.78 11.00 15.74
N ILE A 233 6.56 11.04 15.19
CA ILE A 233 5.67 12.19 15.25
C ILE A 233 4.47 11.99 16.18
N GLU A 234 4.42 10.86 16.89
CA GLU A 234 3.34 10.56 17.84
C GLU A 234 3.17 11.68 18.87
N GLU A 235 4.29 12.24 19.35
CA GLU A 235 4.27 13.25 20.41
C GLU A 235 3.55 14.55 20.02
N TYR A 236 3.37 14.81 18.72
CA TYR A 236 2.70 15.99 18.21
C TYR A 236 1.18 15.83 18.08
N GLY A 237 0.66 14.62 18.36
CA GLY A 237 -0.77 14.34 18.36
C GLY A 237 -1.55 14.99 19.53
N PRO A 238 -2.89 14.99 19.47
CA PRO A 238 -3.80 15.61 20.44
C PRO A 238 -3.66 15.07 21.87
N VAL A 239 -3.23 13.81 22.01
CA VAL A 239 -2.95 13.18 23.31
C VAL A 239 -1.96 14.01 24.13
N ASN A 240 -1.03 14.69 23.47
CA ASN A 240 0.02 15.48 24.10
C ASN A 240 -0.18 17.00 23.97
N THR A 241 -1.14 17.48 23.16
CA THR A 241 -1.43 18.93 23.06
C THR A 241 -2.51 19.42 24.02
N GLY A 242 -3.00 18.55 24.91
CA GLY A 242 -4.05 18.89 25.89
C GLY A 242 -5.43 19.13 25.25
N THR A 243 -5.58 18.84 23.96
CA THR A 243 -6.88 18.86 23.26
C THR A 243 -7.31 17.41 23.05
N THR A 244 -8.16 16.88 23.92
CA THR A 244 -8.78 15.55 23.72
C THR A 244 -9.78 15.64 22.56
N GLN A 245 -9.29 15.72 21.34
CA GLN A 245 -10.11 15.59 20.14
C GLN A 245 -10.13 14.13 19.74
N THR A 246 -11.12 13.41 20.24
CA THR A 246 -11.50 12.11 19.71
C THR A 246 -12.35 12.31 18.46
N ASP A 247 -12.19 11.43 17.47
CA ASP A 247 -13.15 11.33 16.37
C ASP A 247 -14.43 10.60 16.82
N ARG A 248 -15.42 10.47 15.93
CA ARG A 248 -16.70 9.79 16.22
C ARG A 248 -16.55 8.30 16.58
N THR A 249 -15.38 7.72 16.31
CA THR A 249 -15.01 6.33 16.61
C THR A 249 -14.19 6.21 17.89
N GLY A 250 -13.94 7.33 18.59
CA GLY A 250 -13.23 7.39 19.85
C GLY A 250 -11.71 7.45 19.72
N SER A 251 -11.15 7.48 18.51
CA SER A 251 -9.70 7.55 18.22
C SER A 251 -9.19 8.97 18.36
N ASN A 252 -7.99 9.15 18.92
CA ASN A 252 -7.37 10.48 18.93
C ASN A 252 -6.98 10.83 17.50
N LYS A 253 -7.10 12.11 17.15
CA LYS A 253 -6.56 12.57 15.85
C LYS A 253 -5.04 12.36 15.81
N ALA A 254 -4.47 12.28 14.62
CA ALA A 254 -3.01 12.27 14.48
C ALA A 254 -2.44 13.70 14.57
N TRP A 255 -1.17 13.91 14.22
CA TRP A 255 -0.60 15.26 14.15
C TRP A 255 -1.36 16.10 13.12
N VAL A 256 -1.84 17.28 13.53
CA VAL A 256 -2.58 18.19 12.67
C VAL A 256 -1.61 18.88 11.72
N VAL A 257 -1.74 18.61 10.43
CA VAL A 257 -0.88 19.20 9.39
C VAL A 257 -1.19 20.71 9.30
N PRO A 258 -0.18 21.59 9.49
CA PRO A 258 -0.41 23.02 9.43
C PRO A 258 -0.79 23.47 8.02
N SER A 259 -1.73 24.42 7.91
CA SER A 259 -2.31 24.87 6.63
C SER A 259 -1.36 25.51 5.61
N HIS A 260 -0.11 25.76 6.00
CA HIS A 260 0.93 26.24 5.09
C HIS A 260 1.66 25.08 4.38
N ILE A 261 1.54 23.84 4.85
CA ILE A 261 2.20 22.67 4.29
C ILE A 261 1.40 22.13 3.11
N GLU A 262 1.93 22.25 1.92
CA GLU A 262 1.33 21.79 0.66
C GLU A 262 1.82 20.38 0.28
N GLN A 263 2.95 19.95 0.82
CA GLN A 263 3.54 18.65 0.52
C GLN A 263 4.19 18.01 1.75
N ILE A 264 3.95 16.71 1.93
CA ILE A 264 4.65 15.85 2.87
C ILE A 264 5.39 14.79 2.04
N TYR A 265 6.71 14.88 2.02
CA TYR A 265 7.56 13.97 1.26
C TYR A 265 8.28 13.00 2.20
N ILE A 266 8.06 11.70 2.01
CA ILE A 266 8.69 10.61 2.78
C ILE A 266 9.61 9.83 1.86
N ALA A 267 10.91 10.13 1.90
CA ALA A 267 11.90 9.54 1.03
C ALA A 267 11.99 8.01 1.22
N GLY A 268 12.39 7.28 0.17
CA GLY A 268 12.71 5.87 0.30
C GLY A 268 13.85 5.66 1.31
N GLY A 269 13.67 4.70 2.21
CA GLY A 269 14.56 4.50 3.36
C GLY A 269 14.22 5.40 4.55
N ALA A 270 13.08 6.08 4.55
CA ALA A 270 12.51 6.75 5.71
C ALA A 270 11.35 5.94 6.29
N ILE A 271 11.22 5.95 7.62
CA ILE A 271 10.02 5.51 8.33
C ILE A 271 9.56 6.60 9.30
N VAL A 272 8.30 6.96 9.22
CA VAL A 272 7.64 7.92 10.10
C VAL A 272 6.64 7.16 10.96
N TYR A 273 6.84 7.17 12.27
CA TYR A 273 5.92 6.58 13.24
C TYR A 273 4.90 7.62 13.69
N GLY A 274 3.62 7.33 13.53
CA GLY A 274 2.52 8.24 13.85
C GLY A 274 1.51 8.40 12.71
N GLY A 275 0.92 9.58 12.59
CA GLY A 275 -0.03 9.85 11.50
C GLY A 275 -0.19 11.33 11.18
N PHE A 276 -0.81 11.60 10.04
CA PHE A 276 -1.13 12.93 9.53
C PHE A 276 -2.63 13.16 9.47
N PHE A 277 -3.08 14.22 10.12
CA PHE A 277 -4.47 14.69 10.07
C PHE A 277 -4.54 16.00 9.29
N ILE A 278 -5.05 15.92 8.06
CA ILE A 278 -5.07 17.01 7.07
C ILE A 278 -6.45 17.67 7.08
N GLN A 279 -6.49 18.99 7.30
CA GLN A 279 -7.73 19.78 7.42
C GLN A 279 -7.85 20.91 6.40
N HIS A 280 -7.11 20.83 5.31
CA HIS A 280 -7.10 21.86 4.29
C HIS A 280 -6.78 21.27 2.92
N ASP A 281 -7.01 22.07 1.88
CA ASP A 281 -6.92 21.63 0.49
C ASP A 281 -5.47 21.47 0.01
N GLY A 282 -5.31 20.68 -1.05
CA GLY A 282 -4.13 20.67 -1.91
C GLY A 282 -2.90 19.97 -1.34
N VAL A 283 -3.06 19.11 -0.33
CA VAL A 283 -1.92 18.41 0.29
C VAL A 283 -1.55 17.17 -0.51
N THR A 284 -0.30 17.14 -0.98
CA THR A 284 0.33 15.94 -1.54
C THR A 284 1.10 15.20 -0.46
N VAL A 285 0.84 13.90 -0.30
CA VAL A 285 1.65 13.00 0.55
C VAL A 285 2.31 11.98 -0.37
N ASN A 286 3.63 12.09 -0.57
CA ASN A 286 4.31 11.28 -1.57
C ASN A 286 5.72 10.82 -1.17
N GLY A 287 6.27 9.90 -1.96
CA GLY A 287 7.62 9.37 -1.80
C GLY A 287 7.64 7.85 -1.84
N ARG A 288 8.65 7.24 -1.22
CA ARG A 288 8.87 5.77 -1.24
C ARG A 288 9.16 5.20 0.14
N GLY A 289 9.03 6.02 1.18
CA GLY A 289 9.16 5.60 2.57
C GLY A 289 7.85 5.11 3.18
N ILE A 290 7.87 4.93 4.49
CA ILE A 290 6.83 4.25 5.26
C ILE A 290 6.23 5.22 6.28
N LEU A 291 4.90 5.25 6.39
CA LEU A 291 4.18 5.78 7.54
C LEU A 291 3.64 4.58 8.33
N SER A 292 4.13 4.37 9.55
CA SER A 292 3.84 3.18 10.34
C SER A 292 3.16 3.50 11.67
N GLY A 293 2.20 2.66 12.05
CA GLY A 293 1.59 2.67 13.38
C GLY A 293 2.19 1.66 14.35
N GLU A 294 3.27 0.97 13.99
CA GLU A 294 3.84 -0.15 14.79
C GLU A 294 3.97 0.14 16.30
N PRO A 295 4.52 1.28 16.76
CA PRO A 295 4.70 1.52 18.20
C PRO A 295 3.42 1.96 18.91
N LEU A 296 2.31 2.15 18.18
CA LEU A 296 1.09 2.76 18.71
C LEU A 296 0.13 1.71 19.30
N LEU A 297 -0.72 2.19 20.21
CA LEU A 297 -1.76 1.40 20.84
C LEU A 297 -2.97 1.21 19.91
N TYR A 298 -3.76 0.17 20.18
CA TYR A 298 -4.93 -0.14 19.37
C TYR A 298 -5.92 1.03 19.39
N HIS A 299 -6.45 1.39 18.22
CA HIS A 299 -7.33 2.54 18.03
C HIS A 299 -6.74 3.89 18.49
N GLN A 300 -5.42 4.02 18.60
CA GLN A 300 -4.83 5.27 19.07
C GLN A 300 -5.10 6.42 18.08
N LEU A 301 -4.86 6.20 16.79
CA LEU A 301 -5.05 7.17 15.71
C LEU A 301 -5.26 6.48 14.34
N ASN A 302 -5.64 7.27 13.34
CA ASN A 302 -5.60 6.89 11.92
C ASN A 302 -4.25 7.30 11.33
N LEU A 303 -3.64 6.51 10.44
CA LEU A 303 -2.31 6.86 9.90
C LEU A 303 -2.39 8.09 9.00
N LEU A 304 -3.25 8.07 7.98
CA LEU A 304 -3.48 9.20 7.10
C LEU A 304 -4.97 9.53 7.08
N GLU A 305 -5.31 10.76 7.46
CA GLU A 305 -6.70 11.22 7.44
C GLU A 305 -6.87 12.56 6.74
N PHE A 306 -7.73 12.58 5.73
CA PHE A 306 -8.26 13.81 5.14
C PHE A 306 -9.60 14.15 5.80
N GLN A 307 -9.64 15.29 6.47
CA GLN A 307 -10.81 15.75 7.20
C GLN A 307 -11.86 16.31 6.24
N ALA A 308 -13.12 16.03 6.58
CA ALA A 308 -14.29 16.42 5.81
C ALA A 308 -14.25 17.86 5.29
N GLY A 309 -14.65 18.04 4.03
CA GLY A 309 -14.65 19.30 3.29
C GLY A 309 -13.33 19.70 2.61
N SER A 310 -12.21 19.03 2.91
CA SER A 310 -10.92 19.28 2.23
C SER A 310 -10.94 18.72 0.79
N LYS A 311 -10.19 19.31 -0.13
CA LYS A 311 -10.17 18.92 -1.55
C LYS A 311 -8.77 18.86 -2.15
N GLY A 312 -8.62 18.13 -3.25
CA GLY A 312 -7.37 18.09 -4.02
C GLY A 312 -6.22 17.44 -3.26
N GLY A 313 -6.52 16.48 -2.38
CA GLY A 313 -5.50 15.62 -1.80
C GLY A 313 -4.87 14.72 -2.85
N TYR A 314 -3.60 14.38 -2.69
CA TYR A 314 -2.94 13.40 -3.56
C TYR A 314 -2.02 12.50 -2.76
N VAL A 315 -2.15 11.19 -2.94
CA VAL A 315 -1.30 10.19 -2.24
C VAL A 315 -0.52 9.37 -3.27
N GLU A 316 0.81 9.41 -3.20
CA GLU A 316 1.66 8.74 -4.19
C GLU A 316 2.80 7.92 -3.57
N GLY A 317 2.87 6.64 -3.93
CA GLY A 317 4.05 5.80 -3.74
C GLY A 317 4.42 5.38 -2.31
N ILE A 318 3.97 6.08 -1.28
CA ILE A 318 4.26 5.74 0.12
C ILE A 318 3.70 4.37 0.51
N THR A 319 4.21 3.83 1.62
CA THR A 319 3.67 2.65 2.28
C THR A 319 3.01 3.06 3.59
N LEU A 320 1.73 2.71 3.77
CA LEU A 320 1.03 2.75 5.05
C LEU A 320 1.10 1.35 5.66
N ALA A 321 1.77 1.20 6.79
CA ALA A 321 1.99 -0.10 7.43
C ALA A 321 1.55 -0.07 8.90
N ASP A 322 1.21 -1.24 9.44
CA ASP A 322 0.97 -1.43 10.88
C ASP A 322 -0.08 -0.47 11.42
N ALA A 323 -1.15 -0.21 10.66
CA ALA A 323 -2.20 0.68 11.11
C ALA A 323 -2.76 0.17 12.45
N VAL A 324 -3.05 1.08 13.37
CA VAL A 324 -3.68 0.71 14.66
C VAL A 324 -5.18 0.99 14.67
N HIS A 325 -5.68 1.58 13.59
CA HIS A 325 -7.07 1.83 13.26
C HIS A 325 -7.12 1.99 11.73
N TYR A 326 -7.90 2.92 11.17
CA TYR A 326 -7.93 3.16 9.74
C TYR A 326 -6.55 3.56 9.16
N ALA A 327 -6.12 2.89 8.09
CA ALA A 327 -4.86 3.22 7.42
C ALA A 327 -4.97 4.54 6.64
N LEU A 328 -5.93 4.63 5.71
CA LEU A 328 -6.25 5.88 5.02
C LEU A 328 -7.74 6.15 5.16
N ARG A 329 -8.10 7.12 6.01
CA ARG A 329 -9.48 7.57 6.14
C ARG A 329 -9.68 8.88 5.39
N SER A 330 -10.74 8.90 4.58
CA SER A 330 -11.34 10.15 4.16
C SER A 330 -12.85 10.07 4.43
N TRP A 331 -13.40 11.20 4.88
CA TRP A 331 -14.85 11.39 4.92
C TRP A 331 -15.33 11.73 3.51
N ASP A 332 -15.83 12.94 3.28
CA ASP A 332 -16.19 13.48 1.97
C ASP A 332 -15.04 14.28 1.32
N ALA A 333 -13.82 14.19 1.87
CA ALA A 333 -12.69 14.96 1.37
C ALA A 333 -12.05 14.30 0.15
N HIS A 334 -12.04 15.01 -0.98
CA HIS A 334 -11.51 14.49 -2.24
C HIS A 334 -10.00 14.29 -2.16
N TYR A 335 -9.56 13.08 -2.54
CA TYR A 335 -8.17 12.80 -2.88
C TYR A 335 -8.09 11.83 -4.05
N ASP A 336 -7.06 12.01 -4.88
CA ASP A 336 -6.62 11.02 -5.86
C ASP A 336 -5.41 10.25 -5.31
N GLY A 337 -5.07 9.11 -5.90
CA GLY A 337 -3.86 8.40 -5.49
C GLY A 337 -3.30 7.42 -6.49
N ALA A 338 -2.00 7.20 -6.42
CA ALA A 338 -1.31 6.27 -7.30
C ALA A 338 -0.16 5.55 -6.59
N ASN A 339 0.05 4.28 -6.91
CA ASN A 339 1.26 3.55 -6.52
C ASN A 339 1.52 3.38 -5.01
N PHE A 340 0.61 3.78 -4.12
CA PHE A 340 0.76 3.58 -2.68
C PHE A 340 0.39 2.15 -2.25
N LYS A 341 0.81 1.79 -1.04
CA LYS A 341 0.62 0.45 -0.46
C LYS A 341 0.00 0.56 0.93
N VAL A 342 -0.91 -0.34 1.26
CA VAL A 342 -1.49 -0.54 2.60
C VAL A 342 -1.34 -2.01 2.97
N LEU A 343 -0.61 -2.31 4.04
CA LEU A 343 -0.33 -3.68 4.48
C LEU A 343 -0.02 -3.77 5.98
N ALA A 344 0.17 -4.99 6.48
CA ALA A 344 0.41 -5.25 7.90
C ALA A 344 -0.69 -4.68 8.84
N ASN A 345 -1.92 -4.61 8.35
CA ASN A 345 -3.10 -4.19 9.12
C ASN A 345 -3.59 -5.34 10.01
N TRP A 346 -2.83 -5.69 11.05
CA TRP A 346 -3.04 -6.92 11.81
C TRP A 346 -4.31 -6.96 12.64
N ARG A 347 -4.79 -5.82 13.15
CA ARG A 347 -5.89 -5.74 14.11
C ARG A 347 -7.23 -5.46 13.41
N TYR A 348 -8.35 -5.72 14.09
CA TYR A 348 -9.67 -5.31 13.61
C TYR A 348 -9.76 -3.79 13.43
N ASN A 349 -10.73 -3.32 12.63
CA ASN A 349 -10.88 -1.90 12.32
C ASN A 349 -9.62 -1.25 11.72
N ASN A 350 -8.76 -2.08 11.14
CA ASN A 350 -7.63 -1.64 10.32
C ASN A 350 -8.03 -1.64 8.86
N ASP A 351 -9.02 -0.82 8.55
CA ASP A 351 -9.58 -0.69 7.21
C ASP A 351 -8.54 -0.10 6.26
N GLY A 352 -8.67 -0.45 4.98
CA GLY A 352 -7.76 0.03 3.95
C GLY A 352 -8.03 1.50 3.61
N ILE A 353 -8.85 1.73 2.58
CA ILE A 353 -9.13 3.07 2.05
C ILE A 353 -10.62 3.37 1.93
N ASN A 354 -10.94 4.65 1.98
CA ASN A 354 -12.22 5.19 1.51
C ASN A 354 -12.01 5.80 0.12
N LEU A 355 -12.70 5.30 -0.91
CA LEU A 355 -12.80 6.10 -2.14
C LEU A 355 -13.77 7.24 -1.89
N THR A 356 -13.45 8.43 -2.39
CA THR A 356 -14.20 9.67 -2.19
C THR A 356 -14.87 10.12 -3.50
N GLU A 357 -15.75 11.10 -3.42
CA GLU A 357 -16.52 11.57 -4.58
C GLU A 357 -15.58 11.97 -5.74
N ASP A 358 -15.79 11.42 -6.93
CA ASP A 358 -14.97 11.65 -8.13
C ASP A 358 -13.46 11.33 -8.00
N SER A 359 -13.06 10.55 -6.99
CA SER A 359 -11.65 10.15 -6.80
C SER A 359 -11.19 9.10 -7.81
N THR A 360 -9.92 9.17 -8.21
CA THR A 360 -9.23 8.10 -8.93
C THR A 360 -8.07 7.55 -8.11
N VAL A 361 -8.10 6.25 -7.84
CA VAL A 361 -7.01 5.50 -7.21
C VAL A 361 -6.49 4.43 -8.15
N GLU A 362 -5.17 4.38 -8.38
CA GLU A 362 -4.58 3.42 -9.31
C GLU A 362 -3.23 2.81 -8.92
N ASP A 363 -2.95 1.63 -9.46
CA ASP A 363 -1.68 0.92 -9.30
C ASP A 363 -1.35 0.66 -7.82
N VAL A 364 -2.27 0.22 -6.97
CA VAL A 364 -2.07 0.12 -5.51
C VAL A 364 -1.95 -1.33 -5.00
N TYR A 365 -1.36 -1.52 -3.82
CA TYR A 365 -1.57 -2.72 -3.02
C TYR A 365 -2.38 -2.38 -1.78
N LEU A 366 -3.46 -3.09 -1.50
CA LEU A 366 -4.35 -2.81 -0.38
C LEU A 366 -4.61 -4.07 0.45
N SER A 367 -4.54 -3.94 1.77
CA SER A 367 -4.87 -5.01 2.70
C SER A 367 -5.48 -4.44 3.96
N GLY A 368 -6.76 -4.73 4.21
CA GLY A 368 -7.43 -4.42 5.46
C GLY A 368 -7.75 -5.68 6.26
N ASN A 369 -7.67 -5.59 7.59
CA ASN A 369 -8.33 -6.54 8.52
C ASN A 369 -9.65 -5.97 9.05
N ASP A 370 -10.34 -5.38 8.09
CA ASP A 370 -11.70 -4.89 8.09
C ASP A 370 -12.02 -4.59 6.62
N ASP A 371 -12.93 -3.67 6.34
CA ASP A 371 -13.25 -3.25 4.98
C ASP A 371 -12.01 -2.70 4.23
N THR A 372 -11.55 -3.36 3.18
CA THR A 372 -10.33 -2.95 2.45
C THR A 372 -10.58 -1.72 1.57
N VAL A 373 -11.71 -1.67 0.86
CA VAL A 373 -12.12 -0.56 0.02
C VAL A 373 -13.57 -0.20 0.32
N LYS A 374 -13.77 1.01 0.84
CA LYS A 374 -15.12 1.54 1.10
C LYS A 374 -15.60 2.37 -0.08
N LEU A 375 -16.75 1.97 -0.63
CA LEU A 375 -17.38 2.56 -1.81
C LEU A 375 -18.59 3.39 -1.37
N TYR A 376 -18.33 4.44 -0.59
CA TYR A 376 -19.38 5.24 0.07
C TYR A 376 -19.74 6.54 -0.66
N PHE A 377 -19.03 6.87 -1.73
CA PHE A 377 -19.17 8.11 -2.47
C PHE A 377 -19.17 7.81 -3.98
N GLY A 378 -19.94 8.58 -4.75
CA GLY A 378 -20.15 8.35 -6.18
C GLY A 378 -19.00 8.85 -7.06
N GLY A 379 -19.02 8.50 -8.35
CA GLY A 379 -18.04 8.95 -9.35
C GLY A 379 -16.64 8.34 -9.21
N ALA A 380 -16.42 7.50 -8.19
CA ALA A 380 -15.09 6.98 -7.86
C ALA A 380 -14.59 5.92 -8.84
N THR A 381 -13.30 5.95 -9.13
CA THR A 381 -12.59 4.97 -9.95
C THR A 381 -11.45 4.30 -9.17
N LEU A 382 -11.45 2.96 -9.14
CA LEU A 382 -10.31 2.16 -8.70
C LEU A 382 -9.83 1.28 -9.86
N LYS A 383 -8.55 1.35 -10.20
CA LYS A 383 -7.97 0.51 -11.26
C LYS A 383 -6.60 -0.04 -10.91
N ASN A 384 -6.28 -1.25 -11.38
CA ASN A 384 -4.96 -1.88 -11.18
C ASN A 384 -4.60 -2.03 -9.70
N ALA A 385 -5.44 -2.71 -8.93
CA ALA A 385 -5.19 -2.94 -7.50
C ALA A 385 -4.88 -4.41 -7.22
N VAL A 386 -3.85 -4.65 -6.41
CA VAL A 386 -3.58 -5.96 -5.81
C VAL A 386 -4.08 -5.95 -4.37
N ILE A 387 -4.87 -6.94 -3.99
CA ILE A 387 -5.56 -6.97 -2.70
C ILE A 387 -5.26 -8.26 -1.94
N GLY A 388 -4.86 -8.12 -0.68
CA GLY A 388 -4.84 -9.20 0.30
C GLY A 388 -5.88 -8.96 1.37
N GLN A 389 -6.98 -9.72 1.39
CA GLN A 389 -8.02 -9.52 2.41
C GLN A 389 -7.69 -10.32 3.67
N MET A 390 -7.58 -9.64 4.80
CA MET A 390 -7.34 -10.29 6.10
C MET A 390 -8.66 -10.85 6.67
N VAL A 391 -8.67 -11.39 7.90
CA VAL A 391 -9.76 -12.23 8.41
C VAL A 391 -11.12 -11.54 8.55
N ASN A 392 -11.16 -10.22 8.75
CA ASN A 392 -12.38 -9.46 8.98
C ASN A 392 -12.66 -8.46 7.84
N GLY A 393 -13.95 -8.12 7.67
CA GLY A 393 -14.45 -7.16 6.68
C GLY A 393 -14.54 -7.67 5.23
N GLY A 394 -15.10 -6.82 4.37
CA GLY A 394 -15.23 -7.09 2.93
C GLY A 394 -14.13 -6.46 2.11
N VAL A 395 -13.90 -6.95 0.89
CA VAL A 395 -12.97 -6.28 -0.04
C VAL A 395 -13.55 -4.94 -0.48
N PHE A 396 -14.78 -4.96 -0.99
CA PHE A 396 -15.56 -3.78 -1.39
C PHE A 396 -16.79 -3.67 -0.50
N GLN A 397 -16.85 -2.64 0.34
CA GLN A 397 -17.97 -2.41 1.26
C GLN A 397 -18.83 -1.24 0.82
N PHE A 398 -20.14 -1.47 0.76
CA PHE A 398 -21.16 -0.44 0.51
C PHE A 398 -22.01 -0.10 1.75
N GLY A 399 -22.04 -0.96 2.76
CA GLY A 399 -23.01 -0.90 3.84
C GLY A 399 -22.66 0.05 5.00
N TRP A 400 -22.89 -0.48 6.21
CA TRP A 400 -22.87 0.18 7.52
C TRP A 400 -23.88 1.32 7.71
N GLY A 401 -24.79 1.49 6.76
CA GLY A 401 -25.88 2.45 6.74
C GLY A 401 -26.53 2.44 5.36
N PHE A 402 -27.65 3.14 5.24
CA PHE A 402 -28.26 3.39 3.95
C PHE A 402 -27.39 4.34 3.11
N ARG A 403 -27.41 4.16 1.78
CA ARG A 403 -26.53 4.92 0.86
C ARG A 403 -27.23 5.34 -0.42
N ASP A 404 -26.96 6.58 -0.83
CA ASP A 404 -27.11 7.04 -2.21
C ASP A 404 -25.73 7.17 -2.84
N VAL A 405 -25.42 6.31 -3.80
CA VAL A 405 -24.11 6.25 -4.45
C VAL A 405 -24.33 5.87 -5.91
N ALA A 406 -23.72 6.61 -6.82
CA ALA A 406 -23.82 6.34 -8.25
C ALA A 406 -22.45 6.34 -8.92
N ASP A 407 -22.37 5.66 -10.08
CA ASP A 407 -21.30 5.84 -11.07
C ASP A 407 -19.89 5.48 -10.54
N ILE A 408 -19.75 4.27 -9.98
CA ILE A 408 -18.45 3.74 -9.53
C ILE A 408 -17.89 2.75 -10.55
N HIS A 409 -16.59 2.88 -10.84
CA HIS A 409 -15.86 2.00 -11.74
C HIS A 409 -14.67 1.33 -11.03
N VAL A 410 -14.75 0.02 -10.85
CA VAL A 410 -13.68 -0.80 -10.30
C VAL A 410 -13.17 -1.73 -11.39
N SER A 411 -11.89 -1.70 -11.71
CA SER A 411 -11.34 -2.51 -12.80
C SER A 411 -9.93 -3.06 -12.57
N ASN A 412 -9.63 -4.21 -13.17
CA ASN A 412 -8.31 -4.84 -13.09
C ASN A 412 -7.85 -5.03 -11.63
N ILE A 413 -8.63 -5.81 -10.87
CA ILE A 413 -8.37 -6.08 -9.46
C ILE A 413 -7.91 -7.53 -9.31
N ASP A 414 -6.78 -7.72 -8.65
CA ASP A 414 -6.26 -9.04 -8.33
C ASP A 414 -6.26 -9.27 -6.81
N ILE A 415 -7.02 -10.25 -6.35
CA ILE A 415 -7.12 -10.68 -4.97
C ILE A 415 -6.20 -11.90 -4.79
N VAL A 416 -5.08 -11.70 -4.11
CA VAL A 416 -4.00 -12.70 -4.01
C VAL A 416 -4.18 -13.64 -2.83
N PHE A 417 -4.92 -13.23 -1.79
CA PHE A 417 -5.39 -14.12 -0.72
C PHE A 417 -6.62 -13.54 -0.01
N VAL A 418 -7.38 -14.42 0.63
CA VAL A 418 -8.47 -14.08 1.55
C VAL A 418 -8.35 -14.94 2.81
N ASP A 419 -8.15 -14.31 3.96
CA ASP A 419 -7.96 -15.02 5.23
C ASP A 419 -9.27 -15.35 5.94
N GLY A 420 -10.40 -14.70 5.59
CA GLY A 420 -11.69 -14.96 6.22
C GLY A 420 -12.04 -16.46 6.28
N ARG A 421 -12.47 -16.95 7.46
CA ARG A 421 -12.82 -18.36 7.71
C ARG A 421 -14.20 -18.55 8.35
N ASN A 422 -15.08 -17.55 8.28
CA ASN A 422 -16.39 -17.63 8.91
C ASN A 422 -17.52 -17.18 7.97
N SER A 423 -18.76 -17.44 8.38
CA SER A 423 -19.96 -17.15 7.59
C SER A 423 -20.55 -15.76 7.84
N GLN A 424 -19.88 -14.87 8.59
CA GLN A 424 -20.40 -13.56 8.91
C GLN A 424 -20.80 -12.79 7.65
N SER A 425 -21.87 -12.01 7.76
CA SER A 425 -22.48 -11.32 6.62
C SER A 425 -21.69 -10.11 6.13
N ASN A 426 -20.72 -9.61 6.90
CA ASN A 426 -19.83 -8.52 6.51
C ASN A 426 -18.57 -9.01 5.77
N LEU A 427 -18.53 -10.29 5.39
CA LEU A 427 -17.42 -10.86 4.62
C LEU A 427 -17.83 -11.17 3.18
N GLY A 428 -16.89 -10.97 2.25
CA GLY A 428 -17.05 -11.25 0.82
C GLY A 428 -16.29 -10.23 -0.03
N ILE A 429 -16.17 -10.49 -1.33
CA ILE A 429 -15.52 -9.55 -2.25
C ILE A 429 -16.39 -8.30 -2.42
N ILE A 430 -17.65 -8.45 -2.76
CA ILE A 430 -18.64 -7.36 -2.89
C ILE A 430 -19.64 -7.51 -1.75
N ASN A 431 -19.60 -6.57 -0.80
CA ASN A 431 -20.34 -6.66 0.44
C ASN A 431 -21.24 -5.45 0.69
N TYR A 432 -22.43 -5.72 1.21
CA TYR A 432 -23.29 -4.73 1.84
C TYR A 432 -23.77 -5.29 3.18
N ARG A 433 -23.17 -4.79 4.27
CA ARG A 433 -23.62 -5.07 5.64
C ARG A 433 -24.65 -4.03 6.09
N PRO A 434 -25.92 -4.38 6.33
CA PRO A 434 -26.91 -3.42 6.78
C PRO A 434 -26.68 -3.00 8.24
N ARG A 435 -27.06 -1.76 8.57
CA ARG A 435 -27.09 -1.21 9.95
C ARG A 435 -28.08 -0.06 9.99
N ALA A 436 -28.85 0.08 11.08
CA ALA A 436 -29.76 1.21 11.28
C ALA A 436 -28.98 2.49 11.63
N SER A 437 -28.26 3.02 10.65
CA SER A 437 -27.59 4.31 10.73
C SER A 437 -28.08 5.19 9.60
N ASN A 438 -28.29 6.48 9.90
CA ASN A 438 -28.70 7.51 8.95
C ASN A 438 -29.99 7.18 8.16
N GLN A 439 -30.91 6.42 8.76
CA GLN A 439 -32.17 6.03 8.13
C GLN A 439 -33.18 7.17 8.18
N GLU A 440 -33.67 7.54 7.01
CA GLU A 440 -34.79 8.45 6.78
C GLU A 440 -35.96 7.66 6.18
N ASN A 441 -37.17 8.22 6.24
CA ASN A 441 -38.35 7.60 5.64
C ASN A 441 -38.40 7.84 4.12
N ARG A 442 -37.40 7.31 3.42
CA ARG A 442 -37.29 7.35 1.95
C ARG A 442 -36.52 6.14 1.44
N GLU A 443 -36.50 6.00 0.12
CA GLU A 443 -35.64 5.07 -0.59
C GLU A 443 -34.21 5.60 -0.72
N TYR A 444 -33.26 4.68 -0.73
CA TYR A 444 -31.84 4.91 -0.95
C TYR A 444 -31.35 4.06 -2.12
N VAL A 445 -30.52 4.62 -2.99
CA VAL A 445 -30.17 3.98 -4.26
C VAL A 445 -28.66 3.88 -4.44
N ILE A 446 -28.16 2.65 -4.56
CA ILE A 446 -26.82 2.38 -5.08
C ILE A 446 -26.99 1.99 -6.55
N GLU A 447 -26.47 2.80 -7.48
CA GLU A 447 -26.67 2.56 -8.91
C GLU A 447 -25.45 2.76 -9.82
N ASN A 448 -25.49 2.14 -10.99
CA ASN A 448 -24.48 2.28 -12.04
C ASN A 448 -23.06 1.92 -11.56
N ILE A 449 -22.93 0.74 -10.95
CA ILE A 449 -21.66 0.25 -10.41
C ILE A 449 -21.11 -0.82 -11.35
N THR A 450 -19.84 -0.68 -11.75
CA THR A 450 -19.16 -1.67 -12.59
C THR A 450 -17.93 -2.24 -11.88
N PHE A 451 -17.88 -3.56 -11.80
CA PHE A 451 -16.68 -4.35 -11.46
C PHE A 451 -16.22 -5.09 -12.73
N ASP A 452 -15.06 -4.73 -13.27
CA ASP A 452 -14.53 -5.31 -14.50
C ASP A 452 -13.17 -5.99 -14.25
N SER A 453 -13.08 -7.29 -14.52
CA SER A 453 -11.86 -8.05 -14.31
C SER A 453 -11.41 -8.11 -12.85
N ILE A 454 -12.28 -8.66 -12.00
CA ILE A 454 -11.90 -9.09 -10.65
C ILE A 454 -11.35 -10.51 -10.73
N ARG A 455 -10.15 -10.75 -10.19
CA ARG A 455 -9.51 -12.06 -10.18
C ARG A 455 -9.13 -12.46 -8.77
N ALA A 456 -9.69 -13.55 -8.25
CA ALA A 456 -9.20 -14.18 -7.02
C ALA A 456 -8.33 -15.39 -7.38
N ASP A 457 -7.01 -15.26 -7.21
CA ASP A 457 -6.02 -16.29 -7.55
C ASP A 457 -5.97 -17.45 -6.54
N GLY A 458 -6.39 -17.17 -5.30
CA GLY A 458 -6.59 -18.15 -4.24
C GLY A 458 -8.08 -18.41 -3.96
N PRO A 459 -8.39 -19.34 -3.05
CA PRO A 459 -9.75 -19.60 -2.61
C PRO A 459 -10.39 -18.32 -2.05
N ALA A 460 -11.63 -18.02 -2.47
CA ALA A 460 -12.42 -16.92 -1.95
C ALA A 460 -13.60 -17.46 -1.16
N ILE A 461 -14.06 -16.76 -0.12
CA ILE A 461 -15.20 -17.22 0.68
C ILE A 461 -16.56 -16.89 0.04
N LYS A 462 -16.69 -15.70 -0.58
CA LYS A 462 -17.89 -15.21 -1.28
C LYS A 462 -17.46 -14.15 -2.29
N LEU A 463 -18.03 -14.18 -3.49
CA LEU A 463 -18.01 -13.04 -4.42
C LEU A 463 -19.01 -11.95 -3.99
N ILE A 464 -20.26 -12.31 -3.67
CA ILE A 464 -21.34 -11.36 -3.38
C ILE A 464 -22.02 -11.68 -2.04
N ALA A 465 -22.17 -10.67 -1.20
CA ALA A 465 -22.84 -10.75 0.09
C ALA A 465 -23.66 -9.47 0.35
N LEU A 466 -24.90 -9.43 -0.18
CA LEU A 466 -25.81 -8.29 -0.11
C LEU A 466 -27.03 -8.59 0.77
N GLY A 467 -27.06 -8.01 1.97
CA GLY A 467 -28.21 -8.08 2.89
C GLY A 467 -29.02 -6.77 2.83
N LEU A 468 -30.04 -6.73 1.99
CA LEU A 468 -30.73 -5.50 1.58
C LEU A 468 -31.95 -5.19 2.46
N PRO A 469 -31.93 -4.12 3.27
CA PRO A 469 -33.10 -3.68 4.03
C PRO A 469 -34.17 -3.09 3.09
N GLU A 470 -35.42 -3.02 3.56
CA GLU A 470 -36.60 -2.63 2.75
C GLU A 470 -36.41 -1.35 1.91
N ASN A 471 -35.72 -0.35 2.46
CA ASN A 471 -35.53 0.95 1.81
C ASN A 471 -34.25 1.09 0.99
N GLN A 472 -33.42 0.04 0.86
CA GLN A 472 -32.21 0.09 0.03
C GLN A 472 -32.46 -0.58 -1.33
N VAL A 473 -32.08 0.11 -2.39
CA VAL A 473 -32.12 -0.36 -3.78
C VAL A 473 -30.71 -0.52 -4.31
N PHE A 474 -30.47 -1.62 -5.02
CA PHE A 474 -29.30 -1.82 -5.87
C PHE A 474 -29.76 -1.88 -7.32
N ARG A 475 -29.32 -0.94 -8.16
CA ARG A 475 -29.73 -0.82 -9.55
C ARG A 475 -28.52 -0.82 -10.49
N ASN A 476 -28.60 -1.47 -11.64
CA ASN A 476 -27.56 -1.41 -12.69
C ASN A 476 -26.14 -1.75 -12.16
N ILE A 477 -26.02 -2.91 -11.52
CA ILE A 477 -24.74 -3.40 -11.00
C ILE A 477 -24.20 -4.44 -11.96
N THR A 478 -23.03 -4.22 -12.53
CA THR A 478 -22.40 -5.17 -13.45
C THR A 478 -21.10 -5.69 -12.87
N ILE A 479 -20.97 -7.02 -12.79
CA ILE A 479 -19.72 -7.71 -12.50
C ILE A 479 -19.36 -8.48 -13.75
N ARG A 480 -18.22 -8.16 -14.37
CA ARG A 480 -17.84 -8.76 -15.64
C ARG A 480 -16.41 -9.22 -15.73
N ASN A 481 -16.14 -10.14 -16.65
CA ASN A 481 -14.81 -10.67 -16.97
C ASN A 481 -14.03 -11.15 -15.74
N SER A 482 -14.73 -11.71 -14.75
CA SER A 482 -14.19 -11.94 -13.42
C SER A 482 -13.96 -13.43 -13.17
N TYR A 483 -12.91 -13.76 -12.41
CA TYR A 483 -12.48 -15.13 -12.15
C TYR A 483 -12.35 -15.36 -10.65
N ILE A 484 -12.91 -16.46 -10.16
CA ILE A 484 -12.71 -16.96 -8.81
C ILE A 484 -12.08 -18.35 -8.89
N HIS A 485 -10.95 -18.56 -8.22
CA HIS A 485 -10.27 -19.85 -8.26
C HIS A 485 -11.15 -20.99 -7.72
N SER A 486 -11.66 -20.86 -6.49
CA SER A 486 -12.50 -21.87 -5.85
C SER A 486 -13.23 -21.34 -4.61
N TRP A 487 -14.24 -22.09 -4.18
CA TRP A 487 -14.92 -21.90 -2.89
C TRP A 487 -14.40 -22.94 -1.89
N PRO A 488 -13.67 -22.55 -0.83
CA PRO A 488 -13.10 -23.51 0.11
C PRO A 488 -14.13 -24.10 1.08
N PHE A 489 -15.33 -23.50 1.17
CA PHE A 489 -16.35 -23.86 2.17
C PHE A 489 -17.76 -23.77 1.59
N GLU A 490 -18.46 -24.92 1.47
CA GLU A 490 -19.83 -24.99 0.92
C GLU A 490 -20.85 -24.19 1.74
N GLN A 491 -20.65 -24.07 3.05
CA GLN A 491 -21.55 -23.33 3.94
C GLN A 491 -21.43 -21.81 3.80
N PHE A 492 -20.38 -21.28 3.15
CA PHE A 492 -20.21 -19.85 2.92
C PHE A 492 -20.79 -19.47 1.57
N LYS A 493 -22.12 -19.36 1.54
CA LYS A 493 -22.85 -19.07 0.31
C LYS A 493 -22.79 -17.59 -0.06
N ASN A 494 -22.71 -17.32 -1.36
CA ASN A 494 -23.03 -16.03 -1.94
C ASN A 494 -24.51 -15.71 -1.72
N PHE A 495 -24.86 -14.46 -1.45
CA PHE A 495 -26.27 -14.09 -1.26
C PHE A 495 -26.60 -12.69 -1.75
N ILE A 496 -27.81 -12.57 -2.29
CA ILE A 496 -28.52 -11.33 -2.56
C ILE A 496 -29.92 -11.52 -1.99
N LYS A 497 -30.16 -11.00 -0.79
CA LYS A 497 -31.37 -11.28 -0.02
C LYS A 497 -31.81 -10.08 0.82
N GLY A 498 -32.99 -10.21 1.43
CA GLY A 498 -33.43 -9.27 2.44
C GLY A 498 -32.50 -9.25 3.66
N SER A 499 -32.39 -8.09 4.30
CA SER A 499 -31.71 -7.96 5.59
C SER A 499 -32.51 -8.66 6.68
N THR A 500 -31.81 -9.44 7.50
CA THR A 500 -32.34 -10.04 8.73
C THR A 500 -31.80 -9.36 9.98
N ASP A 501 -31.11 -8.23 9.83
CA ASP A 501 -30.62 -7.46 10.97
C ASP A 501 -31.82 -6.86 11.71
N SER A 502 -31.87 -7.02 13.03
CA SER A 502 -33.04 -6.63 13.84
C SER A 502 -33.39 -5.15 13.69
N SER A 503 -32.40 -4.31 13.38
CA SER A 503 -32.55 -2.87 13.26
C SER A 503 -32.97 -2.41 11.86
N THR A 504 -32.81 -3.27 10.84
CA THR A 504 -33.02 -2.93 9.42
C THR A 504 -33.58 -4.13 8.67
N SER A 505 -34.51 -4.86 9.27
CA SER A 505 -35.07 -6.06 8.64
C SER A 505 -35.95 -5.68 7.46
N GLY A 506 -36.04 -6.58 6.48
CA GLY A 506 -36.91 -6.39 5.31
C GLY A 506 -36.24 -6.80 4.02
N LEU A 507 -36.99 -6.68 2.93
CA LEU A 507 -36.54 -7.05 1.59
C LEU A 507 -36.45 -5.79 0.74
N GLY A 508 -35.22 -5.31 0.51
CA GLY A 508 -34.97 -4.20 -0.41
C GLY A 508 -35.29 -4.55 -1.87
N ARG A 509 -34.86 -3.70 -2.81
CA ARG A 509 -35.03 -3.97 -4.24
C ARG A 509 -33.70 -4.18 -4.95
N VAL A 510 -33.77 -5.02 -5.98
CA VAL A 510 -32.70 -5.26 -6.93
C VAL A 510 -33.28 -4.98 -8.31
N GLU A 511 -32.57 -4.21 -9.12
CA GLU A 511 -32.99 -3.81 -10.46
C GLU A 511 -31.77 -3.98 -11.39
N ASN A 512 -31.77 -4.97 -12.27
CA ASN A 512 -30.68 -5.21 -13.23
C ASN A 512 -29.27 -5.38 -12.59
N ILE A 513 -29.06 -6.47 -11.84
CA ILE A 513 -27.72 -6.98 -11.49
C ILE A 513 -27.27 -7.96 -12.57
N VAL A 514 -26.08 -7.79 -13.12
CA VAL A 514 -25.55 -8.60 -14.22
C VAL A 514 -24.21 -9.21 -13.81
N LEU A 515 -24.11 -10.53 -13.90
CA LEU A 515 -22.87 -11.29 -13.83
C LEU A 515 -22.54 -11.73 -15.25
N ASP A 516 -21.57 -11.06 -15.88
CA ASP A 516 -21.25 -11.19 -17.30
C ASP A 516 -19.84 -11.78 -17.49
N HIS A 517 -19.75 -13.02 -17.99
CA HIS A 517 -18.49 -13.75 -18.09
C HIS A 517 -17.76 -13.88 -16.74
N VAL A 518 -18.52 -14.23 -15.68
CA VAL A 518 -17.96 -14.58 -14.37
C VAL A 518 -17.66 -16.08 -14.32
N GLN A 519 -16.42 -16.44 -14.01
CA GLN A 519 -15.93 -17.80 -13.99
C GLN A 519 -15.58 -18.25 -12.56
N VAL A 520 -15.90 -19.50 -12.23
CA VAL A 520 -15.40 -20.20 -11.04
C VAL A 520 -14.63 -21.44 -11.49
N GLY A 521 -13.34 -21.52 -11.16
CA GLY A 521 -12.45 -22.52 -11.74
C GLY A 521 -12.50 -22.46 -13.27
N ASP A 522 -12.86 -23.56 -13.92
CA ASP A 522 -12.96 -23.63 -15.37
C ASP A 522 -14.38 -23.35 -15.92
N THR A 523 -15.35 -23.04 -15.05
CA THR A 523 -16.77 -22.97 -15.44
C THR A 523 -17.32 -21.54 -15.36
N TYR A 524 -17.93 -21.05 -16.44
CA TYR A 524 -18.70 -19.81 -16.42
C TYR A 524 -20.03 -19.98 -15.68
N LEU A 525 -20.39 -18.96 -14.90
CA LEU A 525 -21.65 -18.91 -14.18
C LEU A 525 -22.81 -18.68 -15.15
N THR A 526 -23.85 -19.48 -14.99
CA THR A 526 -25.10 -19.43 -15.75
C THR A 526 -26.28 -19.48 -14.80
N LYS A 527 -27.48 -19.18 -15.30
CA LYS A 527 -28.71 -19.33 -14.53
C LYS A 527 -28.97 -20.76 -14.03
N ASP A 528 -28.45 -21.76 -14.74
CA ASP A 528 -28.67 -23.17 -14.40
C ASP A 528 -27.67 -23.70 -13.36
N ASN A 529 -26.50 -23.06 -13.24
CA ASN A 529 -25.42 -23.55 -12.38
C ASN A 529 -25.05 -22.62 -11.21
N TYR A 530 -25.61 -21.41 -11.10
CA TYR A 530 -25.19 -20.43 -10.08
C TYR A 530 -25.32 -20.94 -8.64
N LEU A 531 -26.28 -21.81 -8.34
CA LEU A 531 -26.42 -22.41 -7.01
C LEU A 531 -25.27 -23.36 -6.67
N ASN A 532 -24.85 -24.19 -7.62
CA ASN A 532 -23.90 -25.27 -7.37
C ASN A 532 -22.45 -24.83 -7.66
N VAL A 533 -22.21 -24.22 -8.84
CA VAL A 533 -20.88 -23.72 -9.25
C VAL A 533 -20.59 -22.37 -8.60
N GLY A 534 -21.58 -21.47 -8.60
CA GLY A 534 -21.45 -20.15 -7.97
C GLY A 534 -21.59 -20.18 -6.46
N ASN A 535 -22.00 -21.31 -5.86
CA ASN A 535 -22.28 -21.44 -4.43
C ASN A 535 -23.23 -20.36 -3.88
N PHE A 536 -24.32 -20.05 -4.59
CA PHE A 536 -25.31 -19.06 -4.16
C PHE A 536 -26.41 -19.66 -3.28
N GLU A 537 -26.97 -18.83 -2.40
CA GLU A 537 -28.31 -19.04 -1.85
C GLU A 537 -29.38 -18.85 -2.95
N THR A 538 -30.55 -19.46 -2.77
CA THR A 538 -31.69 -19.21 -3.64
C THR A 538 -32.10 -17.74 -3.57
N LEU A 539 -32.25 -17.11 -4.73
CA LEU A 539 -32.67 -15.71 -4.82
C LEU A 539 -34.13 -15.57 -4.40
N PRO A 540 -34.51 -14.48 -3.71
CA PRO A 540 -35.91 -14.12 -3.52
C PRO A 540 -36.66 -14.10 -4.87
N PRO A 541 -37.93 -14.55 -4.94
CA PRO A 541 -38.67 -14.62 -6.20
C PRO A 541 -38.72 -13.31 -6.98
N SER A 542 -38.80 -12.17 -6.28
CA SER A 542 -38.78 -10.84 -6.87
C SER A 542 -37.43 -10.44 -7.47
N PHE A 543 -36.32 -11.06 -7.04
CA PHE A 543 -34.97 -10.75 -7.53
C PHE A 543 -34.56 -11.63 -8.72
N VAL A 544 -35.20 -12.79 -8.90
CA VAL A 544 -34.89 -13.72 -10.01
C VAL A 544 -34.91 -13.07 -11.40
N PRO A 545 -35.90 -12.25 -11.79
CA PRO A 545 -35.88 -11.60 -13.11
C PRO A 545 -34.82 -10.49 -13.23
N GLU A 546 -34.30 -10.00 -12.10
CA GLU A 546 -33.42 -8.84 -12.01
C GLU A 546 -31.94 -9.21 -11.91
N VAL A 547 -31.62 -10.48 -11.59
CA VAL A 547 -30.24 -11.00 -11.56
C VAL A 547 -29.99 -11.86 -12.80
N LYS A 548 -29.10 -11.39 -13.67
CA LYS A 548 -28.76 -12.00 -14.96
C LYS A 548 -27.37 -12.62 -14.91
N PHE A 549 -27.24 -13.80 -15.50
CA PHE A 549 -25.96 -14.49 -15.69
C PHE A 549 -25.74 -14.66 -17.19
N ILE A 550 -24.67 -14.08 -17.71
CA ILE A 550 -24.28 -14.11 -19.13
C ILE A 550 -22.94 -14.84 -19.22
N ALA A 551 -22.85 -15.85 -20.08
CA ALA A 551 -21.67 -16.70 -20.24
C ALA A 551 -21.18 -16.82 -21.70
N GLU A 552 -21.97 -16.33 -22.66
CA GLU A 552 -21.71 -16.34 -24.10
C GLU A 552 -22.04 -14.97 -24.71
#